data_AF-A0A401I821-F1
#
_entry.id   AF-A0A401I821-F1
#
_cell.length_a   1.000
_cell.length_b   1.000
_cell.length_c   1.000
_cell.angle_alpha   90.00
_cell.angle_beta   90.00
_cell.angle_gamma   90.00
#
_symmetry.space_group_name_H-M   'P 1'
#
loop_
_entity.id
_entity.type
_entity.pdbx_description
1 polymer ?
#
loop_
_entity_poly.entity_id
_entity_poly.type
_entity_poly.pdbx_seq_one_letter_code
_entity_poly.pdbx_strand_id
1 'polypeptide(L)'
;MSGQMNTLQLEQLNSKDEQGFFTGRLDLSRIGMFGHSYGGAASAQMLLKDPRIKAAMNMDGTLYGSPMPGTGLWEETVNRRTNALQGGGFTMTIPHTSHMSFTDFHLFSPILSNPGEDPRLVHRIINEVSVAFFNQYLKGIPSSTLEQLADQYRVVD
;
A
#
# COMPACT_ATOMS: atom_id res chain seq x y z
N MET A 1 8.31 -3.67 37.53
CA MET A 1 6.91 -3.16 37.49
C MET A 1 6.38 -3.45 36.11
N SER A 2 5.41 -4.37 36.02
CA SER A 2 4.77 -4.81 34.78
C SER A 2 3.96 -3.66 34.18
N GLY A 3 4.48 -3.06 33.10
CA GLY A 3 3.74 -2.06 32.32
C GLY A 3 2.53 -2.71 31.68
N GLN A 4 1.34 -2.23 32.06
CA GLN A 4 0.06 -2.66 31.53
C GLN A 4 0.07 -2.56 30.00
N MET A 5 -0.36 -3.64 29.35
CA MET A 5 -0.50 -3.73 27.89
C MET A 5 -1.42 -2.61 27.38
N ASN A 6 -0.87 -1.70 26.58
CA ASN A 6 -1.64 -0.75 25.79
C ASN A 6 -2.51 -1.54 24.80
N THR A 7 -3.78 -1.73 25.10
CA THR A 7 -4.78 -2.22 24.14
C THR A 7 -4.81 -1.23 22.97
N LEU A 8 -4.49 -1.71 21.77
CA LEU A 8 -4.25 -0.85 20.61
C LEU A 8 -5.57 -0.23 20.13
N GLN A 9 -5.53 0.97 19.53
CA GLN A 9 -6.75 1.72 19.14
C GLN A 9 -7.75 0.87 18.32
N LEU A 10 -7.26 -0.04 17.46
CA LEU A 10 -8.12 -0.97 16.72
C LEU A 10 -8.85 -1.99 17.61
N GLU A 11 -8.21 -2.50 18.66
CA GLU A 11 -8.84 -3.39 19.64
C GLU A 11 -9.88 -2.64 20.47
N GLN A 12 -9.60 -1.36 20.79
CA GLN A 12 -10.57 -0.48 21.45
C GLN A 12 -11.78 -0.21 20.56
N LEU A 13 -11.58 0.16 19.28
CA LEU A 13 -12.67 0.34 18.32
C LEU A 13 -13.48 -0.96 18.13
N ASN A 14 -12.83 -2.12 18.15
CA ASN A 14 -13.53 -3.39 17.97
C ASN A 14 -14.29 -3.86 19.23
N SER A 15 -13.97 -3.33 20.42
CA SER A 15 -14.55 -3.81 21.69
C SER A 15 -15.36 -2.77 22.46
N LYS A 16 -15.08 -1.48 22.28
CA LYS A 16 -15.56 -0.35 23.09
C LYS A 16 -15.79 0.91 22.24
N ASP A 17 -16.17 0.77 20.98
CA ASP A 17 -16.61 1.92 20.18
C ASP A 17 -17.94 2.47 20.72
N GLU A 18 -17.92 3.71 21.21
CA GLU A 18 -19.07 4.40 21.81
C GLU A 18 -20.29 4.47 20.88
N GLN A 19 -20.04 4.53 19.57
CA GLN A 19 -21.10 4.63 18.56
C GLN A 19 -21.51 3.25 18.01
N GLY A 20 -20.74 2.19 18.33
CA GLY A 20 -21.03 0.81 17.93
C GLY A 20 -20.89 0.52 16.43
N PHE A 21 -20.26 1.42 15.66
CA PHE A 21 -20.03 1.23 14.23
C PHE A 21 -19.03 0.11 13.96
N PHE A 22 -18.02 -0.05 14.84
CA PHE A 22 -16.92 -1.00 14.65
C PHE A 22 -16.93 -2.17 15.63
N THR A 23 -17.75 -2.11 16.69
CA THR A 23 -17.81 -3.16 17.72
C THR A 23 -18.12 -4.53 17.13
N GLY A 24 -17.17 -5.46 17.25
CA GLY A 24 -17.26 -6.82 16.73
C GLY A 24 -17.22 -6.94 15.19
N ARG A 25 -16.91 -5.86 14.47
CA ARG A 25 -16.92 -5.81 13.00
C ARG A 25 -15.53 -5.81 12.37
N LEU A 26 -14.47 -5.63 13.16
CA LEU A 26 -13.10 -5.64 12.67
C LEU A 26 -12.51 -7.04 12.82
N ASP A 27 -12.01 -7.60 11.73
CA ASP A 27 -11.19 -8.81 11.77
C ASP A 27 -9.72 -8.44 12.03
N LEU A 28 -9.35 -8.45 13.31
CA LEU A 28 -8.01 -8.09 13.76
C LEU A 28 -6.94 -9.15 13.41
N SER A 29 -7.33 -10.30 12.85
CA SER A 29 -6.37 -11.30 12.34
C SER A 29 -5.89 -10.99 10.92
N ARG A 30 -6.60 -10.11 10.19
CA ARG A 30 -6.38 -9.80 8.78
C ARG A 30 -6.21 -8.29 8.57
N ILE A 31 -5.10 -7.74 9.05
CA ILE A 31 -4.82 -6.30 8.96
C ILE A 31 -3.81 -6.03 7.83
N GLY A 32 -4.14 -5.08 6.96
CA GLY A 32 -3.24 -4.53 5.95
C GLY A 32 -3.13 -3.01 6.04
N MET A 33 -2.05 -2.46 5.49
CA MET A 33 -1.83 -1.01 5.41
C MET A 33 -1.49 -0.61 3.98
N PHE A 34 -1.96 0.56 3.54
CA PHE A 34 -1.56 1.13 2.27
C PHE A 34 -1.52 2.64 2.35
N GLY A 35 -0.77 3.25 1.44
CA GLY A 35 -0.77 4.68 1.30
C GLY A 35 0.02 5.16 0.11
N HIS A 36 -0.19 6.43 -0.19
CA HIS A 36 0.54 7.19 -1.18
C HIS A 36 1.75 7.88 -0.56
N SER A 37 2.84 8.00 -1.31
CA SER A 37 4.01 8.79 -0.93
C SER A 37 4.55 8.36 0.44
N TYR A 38 4.67 9.31 1.39
CA TYR A 38 5.08 9.03 2.77
C TYR A 38 4.21 7.97 3.45
N GLY A 39 2.90 7.93 3.17
CA GLY A 39 1.99 6.91 3.69
C GLY A 39 2.30 5.50 3.18
N GLY A 40 2.80 5.40 1.95
CA GLY A 40 3.25 4.13 1.38
C GLY A 40 4.55 3.63 2.03
N ALA A 41 5.51 4.54 2.23
CA ALA A 41 6.74 4.25 2.97
C ALA A 41 6.46 3.84 4.42
N ALA A 42 5.55 4.54 5.09
CA ALA A 42 5.10 4.22 6.44
C ALA A 42 4.42 2.85 6.51
N SER A 43 3.57 2.52 5.52
CA SER A 43 2.91 1.21 5.43
C SER A 43 3.94 0.08 5.31
N ALA A 44 4.93 0.22 4.42
CA ALA A 44 6.01 -0.75 4.28
C ALA A 44 6.85 -0.88 5.55
N GLN A 45 7.16 0.23 6.23
CA GLN A 45 7.88 0.20 7.50
C GLN A 45 7.06 -0.49 8.60
N MET A 46 5.75 -0.32 8.61
CA MET A 46 4.89 -0.91 9.62
C MET A 46 4.71 -2.41 9.45
N LEU A 47 4.72 -2.91 8.21
CA LEU A 47 4.81 -4.35 7.94
C LEU A 47 6.00 -5.03 8.63
N LEU A 48 7.13 -4.32 8.78
CA LEU A 48 8.33 -4.84 9.44
C LEU A 48 8.30 -4.71 10.96
N LYS A 49 7.58 -3.71 11.49
CA LYS A 49 7.64 -3.32 12.90
C LYS A 49 6.47 -3.83 13.73
N ASP A 50 5.32 -4.07 13.10
CA ASP A 50 4.11 -4.50 13.78
C ASP A 50 3.64 -5.85 13.22
N PRO A 51 3.82 -6.96 13.96
CA PRO A 51 3.51 -8.30 13.47
C PRO A 51 2.01 -8.52 13.19
N ARG A 52 1.13 -7.60 13.58
CA ARG A 52 -0.30 -7.68 13.29
C ARG A 52 -0.61 -7.27 11.84
N ILE A 53 0.23 -6.42 11.24
CA ILE A 53 0.12 -6.03 9.84
C ILE A 53 0.66 -7.19 9.00
N LYS A 54 -0.18 -7.74 8.11
CA LYS A 54 0.13 -8.94 7.32
C LYS A 54 0.47 -8.62 5.86
N ALA A 55 0.08 -7.46 5.38
CA ALA A 55 0.36 -6.99 4.03
C ALA A 55 0.48 -5.47 4.00
N ALA A 56 1.38 -4.94 3.18
CA ALA A 56 1.49 -3.51 2.95
C ALA A 56 1.65 -3.16 1.47
N MET A 57 0.98 -2.08 1.04
CA MET A 57 1.08 -1.54 -0.32
C MET A 57 1.65 -0.11 -0.28
N ASN A 58 2.67 0.12 -1.11
CA ASN A 58 3.35 1.41 -1.25
C ASN A 58 3.05 2.01 -2.62
N MET A 59 2.23 3.06 -2.67
CA MET A 59 1.89 3.76 -3.93
C MET A 59 2.83 4.94 -4.13
N ASP A 60 3.87 4.73 -4.92
CA ASP A 60 4.86 5.75 -5.31
C ASP A 60 5.57 6.45 -4.12
N GLY A 61 5.79 5.73 -3.03
CA GLY A 61 6.56 6.19 -1.89
C GLY A 61 8.01 5.71 -1.88
N THR A 62 8.92 6.58 -1.47
CA THR A 62 10.35 6.24 -1.34
C THR A 62 10.62 5.51 -0.01
N LEU A 63 11.31 4.37 -0.07
CA LEU A 63 11.67 3.60 1.13
C LEU A 63 12.91 4.21 1.82
N TYR A 64 12.68 5.21 2.67
CA TYR A 64 13.74 5.99 3.35
C TYR A 64 14.49 5.29 4.48
N GLY A 65 13.93 4.21 5.04
CA GLY A 65 14.57 3.36 6.07
C GLY A 65 15.13 4.14 7.26
N SER A 66 16.00 3.51 8.05
CA SER A 66 16.74 4.18 9.12
C SER A 66 18.11 3.52 9.28
N PRO A 67 19.22 4.28 9.23
CA PRO A 67 19.27 5.72 8.96
C PRO A 67 18.95 6.08 7.50
N MET A 68 18.60 7.35 7.25
CA MET A 68 18.60 7.89 5.89
C MET A 68 20.06 7.95 5.40
N PRO A 69 20.36 7.47 4.18
CA PRO A 69 21.71 7.53 3.67
C PRO A 69 22.09 8.98 3.34
N GLY A 70 23.31 9.39 3.74
CA GLY A 70 23.82 10.74 3.47
C GLY A 70 24.22 10.97 2.01
N THR A 71 24.53 9.90 1.27
CA THR A 71 24.82 9.86 -0.17
C THR A 71 24.22 8.57 -0.76
N GLY A 72 23.97 8.51 -2.07
CA GLY A 72 23.46 7.27 -2.70
C GLY A 72 21.99 6.95 -2.41
N LEU A 73 21.15 7.96 -2.12
CA LEU A 73 19.71 7.80 -1.84
C LEU A 73 18.97 6.95 -2.88
N TRP A 74 19.31 7.11 -4.17
CA TRP A 74 18.69 6.36 -5.26
C TRP A 74 19.03 4.87 -5.20
N GLU A 75 20.31 4.54 -5.11
CA GLU A 75 20.80 3.16 -5.02
C GLU A 75 20.22 2.44 -3.79
N GLU A 76 20.20 3.13 -2.64
CA GLU A 76 19.62 2.57 -1.41
C GLU A 76 18.11 2.33 -1.54
N THR A 77 17.39 3.24 -2.19
CA THR A 77 15.94 3.07 -2.42
C THR A 77 15.67 1.87 -3.34
N VAL A 78 16.48 1.69 -4.38
CA VAL A 78 16.40 0.53 -5.27
C VAL A 78 16.72 -0.76 -4.51
N ASN A 79 17.80 -0.80 -3.72
CA ASN A 79 18.16 -1.97 -2.92
C ASN A 79 17.06 -2.36 -1.94
N ARG A 80 16.44 -1.39 -1.27
CA ARG A 80 15.33 -1.64 -0.35
C ARG A 80 14.08 -2.16 -1.04
N ARG A 81 13.76 -1.63 -2.22
CA ARG A 81 12.68 -2.16 -3.05
C ARG A 81 12.98 -3.62 -3.44
N THR A 82 14.18 -3.90 -3.94
CA THR A 82 14.59 -5.26 -4.32
C THR A 82 14.49 -6.23 -3.14
N ASN A 83 15.00 -5.85 -1.96
CA ASN A 83 14.91 -6.67 -0.76
C ASN A 83 13.46 -6.92 -0.32
N ALA A 84 12.60 -5.90 -0.41
CA ALA A 84 11.17 -6.07 -0.12
C ALA A 84 10.49 -7.05 -1.08
N LEU A 85 10.88 -7.07 -2.36
CA LEU A 85 10.33 -7.99 -3.36
C LEU A 85 10.80 -9.43 -3.16
N GLN A 86 12.04 -9.65 -2.69
CA GLN A 86 12.54 -11.00 -2.36
C GLN A 86 11.69 -11.71 -1.29
N GLY A 87 10.99 -10.97 -0.44
CA GLY A 87 10.04 -11.50 0.55
C GLY A 87 8.71 -12.01 -0.03
N GLY A 88 8.60 -12.15 -1.36
CA GLY A 88 7.35 -12.50 -2.03
C GLY A 88 6.46 -11.29 -2.34
N GLY A 89 7.07 -10.11 -2.54
CA GLY A 89 6.38 -8.87 -2.87
C GLY A 89 6.04 -8.76 -4.36
N PHE A 90 5.04 -7.94 -4.67
CA PHE A 90 4.60 -7.63 -6.03
C PHE A 90 4.97 -6.18 -6.40
N THR A 91 5.27 -5.93 -7.66
CA THR A 91 5.51 -4.56 -8.16
C THR A 91 4.93 -4.35 -9.54
N MET A 92 4.44 -3.14 -9.79
CA MET A 92 3.83 -2.72 -11.04
C MET A 92 4.10 -1.23 -11.26
N THR A 93 4.28 -0.85 -12.52
CA THR A 93 4.37 0.54 -12.97
C THR A 93 3.13 0.86 -13.81
N ILE A 94 2.52 2.02 -13.59
CA ILE A 94 1.43 2.53 -14.44
C ILE A 94 2.05 3.60 -15.37
N PRO A 95 1.84 3.52 -16.70
CA PRO A 95 2.44 4.46 -17.63
C PRO A 95 1.73 5.81 -17.55
N HIS A 96 2.41 6.87 -18.00
CA HIS A 96 1.84 8.22 -18.04
C HIS A 96 1.33 8.75 -16.69
N THR A 97 1.77 8.16 -15.58
CA THR A 97 1.48 8.66 -14.24
C THR A 97 2.62 9.47 -13.67
N SER A 98 2.28 10.42 -12.81
CA SER A 98 3.22 11.13 -11.95
C SER A 98 2.88 10.86 -10.50
N HIS A 99 3.66 11.43 -9.58
CA HIS A 99 3.43 11.28 -8.15
C HIS A 99 1.99 11.60 -7.72
N MET A 100 1.35 12.59 -8.36
CA MET A 100 -0.01 13.00 -8.00
C MET A 100 -1.12 12.13 -8.60
N SER A 101 -0.81 11.26 -9.56
CA SER A 101 -1.76 10.36 -10.21
C SER A 101 -2.37 9.32 -9.26
N PHE A 102 -1.72 9.05 -8.13
CA PHE A 102 -2.18 8.11 -7.10
C PHE A 102 -3.16 8.73 -6.09
N THR A 103 -3.68 9.92 -6.39
CA THR A 103 -4.64 10.66 -5.57
C THR A 103 -5.86 11.05 -6.40
N ASP A 104 -6.89 11.59 -5.75
CA ASP A 104 -8.06 12.16 -6.46
C ASP A 104 -7.72 13.46 -7.22
N PHE A 105 -6.49 14.00 -7.10
CA PHE A 105 -6.12 15.30 -7.64
C PHE A 105 -6.38 15.44 -9.15
N HIS A 106 -6.08 14.40 -9.94
CA HIS A 106 -6.29 14.42 -11.40
C HIS A 106 -7.74 14.17 -11.82
N LEU A 107 -8.64 13.78 -10.90
CA LEU A 107 -10.07 13.65 -11.20
C LEU A 107 -10.80 14.99 -11.21
N PHE A 108 -10.27 16.02 -10.56
CA PHE A 108 -10.92 17.33 -10.48
C PHE A 108 -10.92 18.08 -11.82
N SER A 109 -9.88 17.90 -12.65
CA SER A 109 -9.81 18.54 -13.97
C SER A 109 -8.83 17.82 -14.91
N PRO A 110 -9.21 17.58 -16.19
CA PRO A 110 -8.30 17.03 -17.20
C PRO A 110 -7.04 17.86 -17.47
N ILE A 111 -7.05 19.17 -17.17
CA ILE A 111 -5.87 20.05 -17.33
C ILE A 111 -4.75 19.70 -16.35
N LEU A 112 -5.10 19.06 -15.22
CA LEU A 112 -4.15 18.69 -14.17
C LEU A 112 -3.46 17.34 -14.45
N SER A 113 -3.95 16.58 -15.42
CA SER A 113 -3.43 15.24 -15.75
C SER A 113 -2.17 15.32 -16.60
N ASN A 114 -1.34 14.28 -16.52
CA ASN A 114 -0.14 14.19 -17.34
C ASN A 114 -0.50 13.91 -18.81
N PRO A 115 0.36 14.31 -19.77
CA PRO A 115 0.18 13.94 -21.17
C PRO A 115 0.06 12.42 -21.37
N GLY A 116 -1.03 11.98 -21.98
CA GLY A 116 -1.32 10.55 -22.22
C GLY A 116 -1.95 9.82 -21.03
N GLU A 117 -2.17 10.49 -19.90
CA GLU A 117 -2.85 9.92 -18.75
C GLU A 117 -4.37 9.88 -18.98
N ASP A 118 -4.98 8.74 -18.67
CA ASP A 118 -6.42 8.65 -18.40
C ASP A 118 -6.62 8.50 -16.88
N PRO A 119 -6.98 9.57 -16.15
CA PRO A 119 -7.14 9.53 -14.70
C PRO A 119 -8.17 8.50 -14.23
N ARG A 120 -9.22 8.24 -15.02
CA ARG A 120 -10.25 7.26 -14.66
C ARG A 120 -9.73 5.84 -14.80
N LEU A 121 -8.92 5.58 -15.82
CA LEU A 121 -8.24 4.30 -15.98
C LEU A 121 -7.20 4.09 -14.88
N VAL A 122 -6.38 5.10 -14.57
CA VAL A 122 -5.40 5.03 -13.47
C VAL A 122 -6.09 4.69 -12.15
N HIS A 123 -7.18 5.38 -11.82
CA HIS A 123 -8.00 5.09 -10.64
C HIS A 123 -8.57 3.67 -10.63
N ARG A 124 -9.04 3.19 -11.78
CA ARG A 124 -9.52 1.81 -11.92
C ARG A 124 -8.41 0.81 -11.63
N ILE A 125 -7.22 1.00 -12.21
CA ILE A 125 -6.06 0.14 -12.01
C ILE A 125 -5.69 0.11 -10.52
N ILE A 126 -5.57 1.27 -9.88
CA ILE A 126 -5.23 1.37 -8.44
C ILE A 126 -6.23 0.59 -7.60
N ASN A 127 -7.53 0.75 -7.85
CA ASN A 127 -8.58 0.06 -7.08
C ASN A 127 -8.55 -1.45 -7.30
N GLU A 128 -8.49 -1.92 -8.55
CA GLU A 128 -8.48 -3.34 -8.89
C GLU A 128 -7.24 -4.05 -8.33
N VAL A 129 -6.06 -3.45 -8.49
CA VAL A 129 -4.80 -4.00 -7.97
C VAL A 129 -4.78 -4.00 -6.44
N SER A 130 -5.28 -2.95 -5.78
CA SER A 130 -5.39 -2.89 -4.32
C SER A 130 -6.28 -3.99 -3.76
N VAL A 131 -7.45 -4.19 -4.38
CA VAL A 131 -8.38 -5.24 -3.96
C VAL A 131 -7.79 -6.63 -4.20
N ALA A 132 -7.20 -6.87 -5.38
CA ALA A 132 -6.57 -8.15 -5.69
C ALA A 132 -5.42 -8.46 -4.72
N PHE A 133 -4.55 -7.49 -4.47
CA PHE A 133 -3.44 -7.61 -3.52
C PHE A 133 -3.93 -8.01 -2.12
N PHE A 134 -4.85 -7.24 -1.52
CA PHE A 134 -5.30 -7.56 -0.16
C PHE A 134 -6.14 -8.84 -0.09
N ASN A 135 -6.88 -9.18 -1.14
CA ASN A 135 -7.57 -10.47 -1.22
C ASN A 135 -6.56 -11.64 -1.19
N GLN A 136 -5.45 -11.52 -1.92
CA GLN A 136 -4.39 -12.51 -1.91
C GLN A 136 -3.72 -12.63 -0.55
N TYR A 137 -3.18 -11.53 -0.03
CA TYR A 137 -2.32 -11.59 1.16
C TYR A 137 -3.07 -11.64 2.49
N LEU A 138 -4.33 -11.15 2.55
CA LEU A 138 -5.12 -11.18 3.80
C LEU A 138 -6.20 -12.24 3.79
N LYS A 139 -6.81 -12.55 2.63
CA LYS A 139 -7.94 -13.48 2.56
C LYS A 139 -7.59 -14.84 1.95
N GLY A 140 -6.36 -15.03 1.47
CA GLY A 140 -5.93 -16.29 0.84
C GLY A 140 -6.67 -16.59 -0.46
N ILE A 141 -7.26 -15.58 -1.11
CA ILE A 141 -7.92 -15.73 -2.41
C ILE A 141 -6.81 -15.75 -3.48
N PRO A 142 -6.76 -16.74 -4.39
CA PRO A 142 -5.60 -16.98 -5.27
C PRO A 142 -5.07 -15.75 -6.04
N SER A 143 -3.74 -15.71 -6.22
CA SER A 143 -2.98 -14.62 -6.86
C SER A 143 -3.18 -14.47 -8.36
N SER A 144 -3.84 -15.43 -9.02
CA SER A 144 -4.00 -15.41 -10.47
C SER A 144 -4.63 -14.11 -10.96
N THR A 145 -5.52 -13.51 -10.16
CA THR A 145 -6.14 -12.22 -10.49
C THR A 145 -5.13 -11.07 -10.44
N LEU A 146 -4.18 -11.05 -9.50
CA LEU A 146 -3.19 -9.98 -9.39
C LEU A 146 -2.21 -10.03 -10.56
N GLU A 147 -1.71 -11.22 -10.89
CA GLU A 147 -0.85 -11.45 -12.05
C GLU A 147 -1.59 -11.16 -13.36
N GLN A 148 -2.85 -11.59 -13.50
CA GLN A 148 -3.68 -11.27 -14.66
C GLN A 148 -3.93 -9.77 -14.82
N LEU A 149 -4.18 -9.03 -13.74
CA LEU A 149 -4.33 -7.58 -13.81
C LEU A 149 -3.00 -6.91 -14.20
N ALA A 150 -1.89 -7.40 -13.66
CA ALA A 150 -0.56 -6.93 -14.03
C ALA A 150 -0.28 -7.17 -15.53
N ASP A 151 -0.67 -8.33 -16.05
CA ASP A 151 -0.52 -8.69 -17.47
C ASP A 151 -1.52 -7.93 -18.37
N GLN A 152 -2.74 -7.70 -17.91
CA GLN A 152 -3.76 -6.93 -18.62
C GLN A 152 -3.35 -5.46 -18.78
N TYR A 153 -2.81 -4.88 -17.71
CA TYR A 153 -2.34 -3.50 -17.68
C TYR A 153 -0.84 -3.40 -17.97
N ARG A 154 -0.24 -4.49 -18.47
CA ARG A 154 1.19 -4.61 -18.64
C ARG A 154 1.68 -3.55 -19.60
N VAL A 155 2.66 -2.81 -19.11
CA VAL A 155 3.48 -1.94 -19.93
C VAL A 155 4.82 -2.60 -20.03
N VAL A 156 5.20 -2.90 -21.26
CA VAL A 156 6.59 -3.17 -21.61
C VAL A 156 7.27 -1.79 -21.59
N ASP A 157 8.20 -1.58 -20.67
CA ASP A 157 9.20 -0.52 -20.83
C ASP A 157 10.14 -0.88 -22.00
#